data_AF-A0A0C4MWP6-F1
#
_entry.id   AF-A0A0C4MWP6-F1
#
_cell.length_a   1.000
_cell.length_b   1.000
_cell.length_c   1.000
_cell.angle_alpha   90.00
_cell.angle_beta   90.00
_cell.angle_gamma   90.00
#
_symmetry.space_group_name_H-M   'P 1'
#
loop_
_entity.id
_entity.type
_entity.pdbx_description
1 polymer ?
#
loop_
_entity_poly.entity_id
_entity_poly.type
_entity_poly.pdbx_seq_one_letter_code
_entity_poly.pdbx_strand_id
1 'polypeptide(L)' 'FLGVMDFDVRGGKIQSYQYRLLPVFSNLLPADPAMDALVKQVRAPYEDKLSEKLAVTDDILYRRGNFNGT' A
#
# COMPACT_ATOMS: atom_id res chain seq x y z
N PHE A 1 -4.85 0.29 -2.35
CA PHE A 1 -6.13 1.00 -2.20
C PHE A 1 -6.45 1.16 -0.73
N LEU A 2 -7.12 2.25 -0.34
CA LEU A 2 -7.71 2.44 0.97
C LEU A 2 -9.22 2.21 0.85
N GLY A 3 -9.75 1.24 1.59
CA GLY A 3 -11.19 1.04 1.71
C GLY A 3 -11.78 2.07 2.65
N VAL A 4 -12.73 2.87 2.16
CA VAL A 4 -13.45 3.88 2.95
C VAL A 4 -14.90 3.47 3.04
N MET A 5 -15.37 3.32 4.27
CA MET A 5 -16.75 2.95 4.59
C MET A 5 -17.35 4.05 5.46
N ASP A 6 -18.25 4.82 4.87
CA ASP A 6 -18.95 5.91 5.53
C ASP A 6 -20.31 5.39 6.02
N PHE A 7 -20.59 5.48 7.33
CA PHE A 7 -21.85 5.00 7.93
C PHE A 7 -22.78 6.16 8.29
N ASP A 8 -24.08 5.99 8.04
CA ASP A 8 -25.14 6.85 8.59
C ASP A 8 -25.73 6.18 9.84
N VAL A 9 -25.44 6.72 11.02
CA VAL A 9 -25.88 6.19 12.31
C VAL A 9 -26.93 7.11 12.94
N ARG A 10 -28.12 6.57 13.19
CA ARG A 10 -29.24 7.30 13.83
C ARG A 10 -29.91 6.45 14.87
N GLY A 11 -30.15 7.01 16.05
CA GLY A 11 -30.78 6.30 17.17
C GLY A 11 -30.00 5.05 17.59
N GLY A 12 -28.67 5.07 17.49
CA GLY A 12 -27.80 3.94 17.85
C GLY A 12 -27.80 2.77 16.85
N LYS A 13 -28.39 2.94 15.65
CA LYS A 13 -28.41 1.92 14.59
C LYS A 13 -27.83 2.48 13.29
N ILE A 14 -27.15 1.63 12.53
CA ILE A 14 -26.72 1.94 11.16
C ILE A 14 -27.94 1.87 10.26
N GLN A 15 -28.23 2.95 9.56
CA GLN A 15 -29.35 3.04 8.63
C GLN A 15 -28.91 2.84 7.18
N SER A 16 -27.69 3.31 6.85
CA SER A 16 -27.09 3.10 5.54
C SER A 16 -25.56 3.20 5.61
N TYR A 17 -24.90 2.81 4.53
CA TYR A 17 -23.46 2.99 4.37
C TYR A 17 -23.11 3.29 2.91
N GLN A 18 -21.99 3.97 2.71
CA GLN A 18 -21.37 4.15 1.40
C GLN A 18 -19.97 3.58 1.45
N TYR A 19 -19.60 2.78 0.45
CA TYR A 19 -18.28 2.19 0.36
C TYR A 19 -17.60 2.59 -0.94
N ARG A 20 -16.31 2.96 -0.84
CA ARG A 20 -15.46 3.28 -1.99
C ARG A 20 -14.03 2.83 -1.74
N LEU A 21 -13.36 2.44 -2.83
CA LEU A 21 -11.93 2.14 -2.84
C LEU A 21 -11.18 3.36 -3.38
N LEU A 22 -10.39 4.00 -2.51
CA LEU A 22 -9.52 5.09 -2.94
C LEU A 22 -8.18 4.54 -3.40
N PRO A 23 -7.71 4.88 -4.62
CA PRO A 23 -6.36 4.53 -5.04
C PRO A 23 -5.34 5.31 -4.20
N VAL A 24 -4.24 4.63 -3.83
CA VAL A 24 -3.13 5.26 -3.11
C VAL A 24 -2.00 5.44 -4.11
N PHE A 25 -1.77 6.68 -4.54
CA PHE A 25 -0.73 7.03 -5.51
C PHE A 25 0.47 7.65 -4.78
N SER A 26 1.61 6.96 -4.77
CA SER A 26 2.84 7.45 -4.12
C SER A 26 3.36 8.76 -4.73
N ASN A 27 3.12 8.97 -6.03
CA ASN A 27 3.69 10.10 -6.76
C ASN A 27 2.78 11.34 -6.76
N LEU A 28 1.57 11.24 -6.20
CA LEU A 28 0.58 12.33 -6.17
C LEU A 28 0.23 12.77 -4.74
N LEU A 29 0.78 12.10 -3.72
CA LEU A 29 0.53 12.39 -2.32
C LEU A 29 1.85 12.74 -1.62
N PRO A 30 1.89 13.78 -0.78
CA PRO A 30 3.07 14.03 0.04
C PRO A 30 3.26 12.87 1.02
N ALA A 31 4.52 12.52 1.27
CA ALA A 31 4.86 11.55 2.29
C ALA A 31 4.55 12.12 3.68
N ASP A 32 4.01 11.29 4.57
CA ASP A 32 3.89 11.62 5.98
C ASP A 32 5.30 11.70 6.61
N PRO A 33 5.71 12.82 7.25
CA PRO A 33 7.07 13.00 7.73
C PRO A 33 7.47 12.00 8.82
N ALA A 34 6.54 11.62 9.71
CA ALA A 34 6.83 10.69 10.79
C ALA A 34 7.04 9.27 10.26
N MET A 35 6.22 8.86 9.29
CA MET A 35 6.36 7.56 8.63
C MET A 35 7.64 7.47 7.79
N ASP A 36 7.97 8.53 7.04
CA ASP A 36 9.22 8.58 6.27
C ASP A 36 10.45 8.45 7.18
N ALA A 37 10.47 9.16 8.30
CA ALA A 37 11.54 9.07 9.29
C ALA A 37 11.66 7.65 9.88
N LEU A 38 10.53 7.03 10.23
CA LEU A 38 10.51 5.67 10.77
C LEU A 38 11.04 4.65 9.75
N VAL A 39 10.59 4.73 8.50
CA VAL A 39 11.05 3.83 7.44
C VAL A 39 12.55 3.96 7.21
N LYS A 40 13.07 5.19 7.15
CA LYS A 40 14.52 5.45 7.03
C LYS A 40 15.29 4.86 8.20
N GLN A 41 14.83 5.07 9.44
CA GLN A 41 15.48 4.53 10.62
C GLN A 41 15.55 3.00 10.59
N VAL A 42 14.45 2.33 10.26
CA VAL A 42 14.38 0.86 10.23
C VAL A 42 15.27 0.28 9.13
N ARG A 43 15.35 0.96 7.97
CA ARG A 43 16.13 0.49 6.82
C ARG A 43 17.61 0.83 6.89
N ALA A 44 18.02 1.84 7.66
CA ALA A 44 19.39 2.32 7.71
C ALA A 44 20.47 1.22 7.87
N PRO A 45 20.30 0.18 8.72
CA PRO A 45 21.31 -0.88 8.85
C PRO A 45 21.42 -1.81 7.63
N TYR A 46 20.47 -1.74 6.70
CA TYR A 46 20.31 -2.67 5.58
C TYR A 46 20.28 -1.97 4.22
N GLU A 47 20.48 -0.66 4.17
CA GLU A 47 20.28 0.15 2.96
C GLU A 47 21.11 -0.36 1.78
N ASP A 48 22.40 -0.66 2.00
CA ASP A 48 23.29 -1.20 0.96
C ASP A 48 22.76 -2.52 0.38
N LYS A 49 22.30 -3.41 1.26
CA LYS A 49 21.79 -4.73 0.85
C LYS A 49 20.43 -4.64 0.16
N LEU A 50 19.54 -3.76 0.64
CA LEU A 50 18.21 -3.58 0.07
C LEU A 50 18.22 -2.84 -1.27
N SER A 51 19.24 -2.01 -1.51
CA SER A 51 19.42 -1.25 -2.74
C SER A 51 20.31 -1.96 -3.79
N GLU A 52 20.91 -3.10 -3.42
CA GLU A 52 21.77 -3.89 -4.31
C GLU A 52 21.00 -4.39 -5.55
N LYS A 53 21.51 -4.04 -6.72
CA LYS A 53 20.97 -4.52 -8.01
C LYS A 53 21.52 -5.92 -8.31
N LEU A 54 20.69 -6.95 -8.11
CA LEU A 54 21.09 -8.35 -8.34
C LEU A 54 21.05 -8.79 -9.80
N ALA A 55 20.06 -8.33 -10.58
CA ALA A 55 19.87 -8.71 -11.97
C ALA A 55 19.02 -7.68 -12.72
N VAL A 56 18.96 -7.83 -14.06
CA VAL A 56 18.02 -7.13 -14.93
C VAL A 56 17.17 -8.18 -15.65
N THR A 57 15.89 -7.90 -15.82
CA THR A 57 14.97 -8.74 -16.59
C THR A 57 14.45 -7.95 -17.77
N ASP A 58 14.32 -8.60 -18.93
CA ASP A 58 13.78 -8.00 -20.15
C ASP A 58 12.24 -8.08 -20.22
N ASP A 59 11.63 -8.89 -19.35
CA ASP A 59 10.19 -9.17 -19.33
C ASP A 59 9.54 -8.81 -17.98
N ILE A 60 8.20 -8.73 -17.99
CA ILE A 60 7.41 -8.44 -16.79
C ILE A 60 7.33 -9.68 -15.88
N LEU A 61 7.83 -9.54 -14.64
CA LEU A 61 7.72 -10.57 -13.60
C LEU A 61 6.44 -10.39 -12.78
N TYR A 62 5.37 -11.11 -13.14
CA TYR A 62 4.09 -11.08 -12.42
C TYR A 62 3.93 -12.26 -11.46
N ARG A 63 3.53 -11.99 -10.21
CA ARG A 63 3.41 -13.02 -9.17
C ARG A 63 2.03 -13.68 -9.05
N ARG A 64 0.95 -12.94 -9.27
CA ARG A 64 -0.41 -13.46 -9.04
C ARG A 64 -0.86 -14.27 -10.26
N GLY A 65 -1.48 -15.42 -10.10
CA GLY A 65 -1.96 -16.18 -11.25
C GLY A 65 -2.94 -17.25 -10.81
N ASN A 66 -3.96 -17.50 -11.63
CA ASN A 66 -4.97 -18.53 -11.33
C ASN A 66 -4.64 -19.89 -11.98
N PHE A 67 -3.64 -19.95 -12.86
CA PHE A 67 -3.31 -21.15 -13.64
C PHE A 67 -2.35 -22.12 -12.92
N ASN A 68 -1.48 -21.62 -12.03
CA ASN A 68 -0.45 -22.42 -11.36
C ASN A 68 -0.52 -22.24 -9.82
N GLY A 69 -1.72 -22.37 -9.24
CA GLY A 69 -2.03 -22.02 -7.85
C GLY A 69 -0.93 -22.28 -6.82
N THR A 70 -0.69 -21.28 -5.97
CA THR A 70 -0.02 -21.42 -4.66
C THR A 70 -1.03 -21.18 -3.56
#